data_AF-A0A8J8BJG8-F1
#
_entry.id   AF-A0A8J8BJG8-F1
#
_cell.length_a   1.000
_cell.length_b   1.000
_cell.length_c   1.000
_cell.angle_alpha   90.00
_cell.angle_beta   90.00
_cell.angle_gamma   90.00
#
_symmetry.space_group_name_H-M   'P 1'
#
loop_
_entity.id
_entity.type
_entity.pdbx_description
1 polymer ?
#
loop_
_entity_poly.entity_id
_entity_poly.type
_entity_poly.pdbx_seq_one_letter_code
_entity_poly.pdbx_strand_id
1 'polypeptide(L)'
;MTFPASRRAIGATTLALALVLSLAGCGGSAPASDDAALEAQVYTHTSGGSELFVEFAPLVSGEKSTFAAHFTRLSDYRPVTEGVVDVVLSGGGAPEERFRVRAPRAPGIFAPTVLPRAVGERQLSLVLRADGVDARHDLGSVLVHADRAAAARTGPAPGHVDGEIAFLKEQQWVTDFGIEAVQPAPLRDSVAAPATLRASADGSAELVAVSAGLILASGPLPALGQAVSRGQTLAFLVPRLGGDTDLAALRADDATATSAAALADNEAARMQRLFDQQAVSLRRLEEALAAQQQAAARRKAAKDRLDGIGGEATGIALKAPISGVIALASVANGAAVDAGDRLFQIVDRREIWIEAHVAEADAPRLGTPDGIAFALPGVDIPIEVRHGDNGRLVGRGSVIDASTRTVPVIFAMSSPDPRISLHQRVEARVFTGERRLALSVPVTAVIDDAGQRVVYVMRSGESFSRVPVRLGIRDGDRLEVLDGLKPGDRVVSRGAAQVRLAAATPEAMGHGHAH
;
A
#
# COMPACT_ATOMS: atom_id res chain seq x y z
N MET A 1 -30.84 5.81 57.22
CA MET A 1 -30.16 5.02 58.26
C MET A 1 -28.92 5.78 58.69
N THR A 2 -28.89 6.09 59.98
CA THR A 2 -28.04 7.06 60.68
C THR A 2 -27.14 6.34 61.68
N PHE A 3 -26.01 6.98 62.02
CA PHE A 3 -25.10 6.78 63.18
C PHE A 3 -23.91 5.77 63.04
N PRO A 4 -22.80 5.92 63.81
CA PRO A 4 -21.87 7.07 63.81
C PRO A 4 -20.36 6.70 64.05
N ALA A 5 -19.57 7.78 64.15
CA ALA A 5 -18.16 7.94 64.53
C ALA A 5 -17.55 7.10 65.68
N SER A 6 -16.21 6.97 65.66
CA SER A 6 -15.40 7.19 66.87
C SER A 6 -13.97 7.66 66.55
N ARG A 7 -13.59 8.80 67.14
CA ARG A 7 -12.22 9.32 67.29
C ARG A 7 -11.45 8.51 68.33
N ARG A 8 -10.13 8.37 68.18
CA ARG A 8 -9.17 8.41 69.31
C ARG A 8 -7.88 9.11 68.90
N ALA A 9 -7.60 10.21 69.61
CA ALA A 9 -6.30 10.84 69.72
C ALA A 9 -5.53 10.21 70.88
N ILE A 10 -4.22 10.01 70.73
CA ILE A 10 -3.29 9.82 71.86
C ILE A 10 -2.08 10.72 71.58
N GLY A 11 -1.74 11.52 72.58
CA GLY A 11 -0.81 12.63 72.50
C GLY A 11 0.66 12.29 72.75
N ALA A 12 1.44 13.29 72.36
CA ALA A 12 2.81 13.67 72.70
C ALA A 12 3.53 12.93 73.86
N THR A 13 4.79 12.60 73.61
CA THR A 13 5.81 12.74 74.66
C THR A 13 7.11 13.23 74.04
N THR A 14 7.37 14.51 74.30
CA THR A 14 8.59 15.26 74.03
C THR A 14 9.65 14.79 75.02
N LEU A 15 10.80 14.33 74.55
CA LEU A 15 11.99 14.22 75.38
C LEU A 15 13.12 15.02 74.73
N ALA A 16 13.22 16.27 75.16
CA ALA A 16 14.37 17.13 74.92
C ALA A 16 15.46 16.72 75.90
N LEU A 17 16.61 16.28 75.39
CA LEU A 17 17.84 16.20 76.15
C LEU A 17 18.83 17.19 75.55
N ALA A 18 18.99 18.32 76.23
CA ALA A 18 20.07 19.25 76.00
C ALA A 18 21.34 18.69 76.67
N LEU A 19 22.43 18.56 75.91
CA LEU A 19 23.78 18.47 76.45
C LEU A 19 24.63 19.57 75.81
N VAL A 20 25.23 20.38 76.67
CA VAL A 20 25.99 21.60 76.38
C VAL A 20 27.49 21.30 76.34
N LEU A 21 28.14 21.91 75.33
CA LEU A 21 29.56 22.26 75.16
C LEU A 21 30.67 21.21 75.37
N SER A 22 31.47 21.05 74.30
CA SER A 22 32.92 21.28 74.38
C SER A 22 33.50 21.57 72.99
N LEU A 23 33.95 22.81 72.79
CA LEU A 23 34.93 23.18 71.76
C LEU A 23 36.26 22.51 72.10
N ALA A 24 36.69 21.59 71.24
CA ALA A 24 38.10 21.19 71.13
C ALA A 24 38.39 21.04 69.64
N GLY A 25 39.05 22.06 69.09
CA GLY A 25 39.70 21.93 67.80
C GLY A 25 40.90 21.01 67.93
N CYS A 26 40.92 19.94 67.14
CA CYS A 26 42.14 19.29 66.69
C CYS A 26 41.89 18.87 65.24
N GLY A 27 42.76 19.35 64.34
CA GLY A 27 42.76 18.97 62.93
C GLY A 27 42.92 17.47 62.79
N GLY A 28 41.97 16.85 62.10
CA GLY A 28 42.00 15.46 61.70
C GLY A 28 41.21 15.36 60.41
N SER A 29 41.90 15.51 59.28
CA SER A 29 41.39 15.14 57.97
C SER A 29 40.95 13.68 58.03
N ALA A 30 39.63 13.46 57.99
CA ALA A 30 39.10 12.14 57.68
C ALA A 30 39.62 11.75 56.29
N PRO A 31 40.23 10.56 56.12
CA PRO A 31 40.64 10.12 54.80
C PRO A 31 39.38 9.97 53.96
N ALA A 32 39.32 10.69 52.84
CA ALA A 32 38.37 10.41 51.79
C ALA A 32 38.60 8.96 51.37
N SER A 33 37.56 8.13 51.44
CA SER A 33 37.58 6.80 50.85
C SER A 33 37.89 6.96 49.36
N ASP A 34 38.99 6.37 48.90
CA ASP A 34 39.47 6.36 47.49
C ASP A 34 38.51 5.65 46.50
N ASP A 35 37.32 5.25 46.95
CA ASP A 35 36.41 4.34 46.25
C ASP A 35 35.09 5.01 45.80
N ALA A 36 35.09 6.33 45.61
CA ALA A 36 33.96 6.99 44.94
C ALA A 36 33.94 6.53 43.46
N ALA A 37 32.85 5.87 43.05
CA ALA A 37 32.59 5.52 41.66
C ALA A 37 32.40 6.80 40.85
N LEU A 38 33.16 6.95 39.76
CA LEU A 38 32.97 8.07 38.85
C LEU A 38 31.73 7.80 37.99
N GLU A 39 30.82 8.78 37.91
CA GLU A 39 29.63 8.66 37.07
C GLU A 39 30.01 8.63 35.60
N ALA A 40 29.45 7.67 34.86
CA ALA A 40 29.82 7.43 33.48
C ALA A 40 29.32 8.55 32.54
N GLN A 41 30.09 8.79 31.48
CA GLN A 41 29.71 9.65 30.37
C GLN A 41 29.06 8.81 29.28
N VAL A 42 27.90 9.24 28.80
CA VAL A 42 27.12 8.53 27.78
C VAL A 42 26.98 9.40 26.54
N TYR A 43 27.28 8.84 25.37
CA TYR A 43 27.13 9.51 24.09
C TYR A 43 26.35 8.65 23.11
N THR A 44 25.59 9.30 22.23
CA THR A 44 24.95 8.66 21.07
C THR A 44 25.22 9.49 19.83
N HIS A 45 25.84 8.89 18.82
CA HIS A 45 26.24 9.59 17.62
C HIS A 45 26.04 8.73 16.37
N THR A 46 25.44 9.30 15.34
CA THR A 46 25.23 8.64 14.04
C THR A 46 26.18 9.20 13.00
N SER A 47 26.92 8.35 12.30
CA SER A 47 27.87 8.75 11.24
C SER A 47 28.18 7.58 10.31
N GLY A 48 28.44 7.86 9.03
CA GLY A 48 28.97 6.86 8.09
C GLY A 48 28.15 5.57 7.97
N GLY A 49 26.83 5.64 8.10
CA GLY A 49 25.94 4.46 8.04
C GLY A 49 25.89 3.63 9.34
N SER A 50 26.45 4.13 10.44
CA SER A 50 26.38 3.49 11.74
C SER A 50 25.95 4.44 12.86
N GLU A 51 25.43 3.86 13.93
CA GLU A 51 25.18 4.51 15.19
C GLU A 51 26.14 3.97 16.24
N LEU A 52 26.75 4.88 16.98
CA LEU A 52 27.53 4.61 18.18
C LEU A 52 26.68 5.00 19.39
N PHE A 53 26.45 4.05 20.29
CA PHE A 53 26.14 4.33 21.68
C PHE A 53 27.38 3.97 22.49
N VAL A 54 27.89 4.88 23.32
CA VAL A 54 29.10 4.61 24.11
C VAL A 54 28.99 5.15 25.51
N GLU A 55 29.42 4.33 26.46
CA GLU A 55 29.53 4.68 27.88
C GLU A 55 30.97 4.49 28.36
N PHE A 56 31.46 5.40 29.21
CA PHE A 56 32.78 5.30 29.83
C PHE A 56 32.93 6.16 31.07
N ALA A 57 33.81 5.74 31.99
CA ALA A 57 34.18 6.57 33.12
C ALA A 57 34.97 7.82 32.66
N PRO A 58 34.79 8.98 33.33
CA PRO A 58 35.57 10.19 33.08
C PRO A 58 37.06 9.92 32.94
N LEU A 59 37.67 10.56 31.95
CA LEU A 59 39.06 10.31 31.59
C LEU A 59 39.99 10.95 32.62
N VAL A 60 40.85 10.15 33.26
CA VAL A 60 41.88 10.62 34.20
C VAL A 60 43.25 10.32 33.64
N SER A 61 44.13 11.33 33.63
CA SER A 61 45.49 11.19 33.12
C SER A 61 46.26 10.11 33.87
N GLY A 62 46.81 9.14 33.15
CA GLY A 62 47.57 8.02 33.73
C GLY A 62 46.72 6.87 34.26
N GLU A 63 45.39 6.95 34.22
CA GLU A 63 44.48 5.86 34.58
C GLU A 63 43.82 5.23 33.36
N LYS A 64 43.52 3.93 33.44
CA LYS A 64 42.80 3.21 32.38
C LYS A 64 41.31 3.50 32.48
N SER A 65 40.67 3.87 31.37
CA SER A 65 39.22 3.92 31.23
C SER A 65 38.79 3.00 30.09
N THR A 66 37.87 2.07 30.37
CA THR A 66 37.33 1.14 29.37
C THR A 66 36.01 1.69 28.86
N PHE A 67 35.91 1.85 27.54
CA PHE A 67 34.67 2.22 26.87
C PHE A 67 33.79 0.97 26.67
N ALA A 68 32.49 1.09 26.88
CA ALA A 68 31.48 0.17 26.37
C ALA A 68 30.89 0.79 25.09
N ALA A 69 31.47 0.47 23.94
CA ALA A 69 31.08 1.05 22.65
C ALA A 69 30.21 0.08 21.84
N HIS A 70 28.92 0.38 21.74
CA HIS A 70 27.93 -0.35 20.96
C HIS A 70 27.78 0.27 19.58
N PHE A 71 28.10 -0.50 18.54
CA PHE A 71 27.96 -0.09 17.14
C PHE A 71 26.80 -0.83 16.47
N THR A 72 25.87 -0.04 15.94
CA THR A 72 24.70 -0.51 15.19
C THR A 72 24.79 -0.06 13.74
N ARG A 73 24.52 -0.95 12.79
CA ARG A 73 24.41 -0.59 11.37
C ARG A 73 23.05 0.04 11.10
N LEU A 74 23.01 1.22 10.49
CA LEU A 74 21.75 1.96 10.28
C LEU A 74 20.88 1.40 9.15
N SER A 75 21.42 0.56 8.26
CA SER A 75 20.64 -0.03 7.16
C SER A 75 19.63 -1.07 7.63
N ASP A 76 19.93 -1.80 8.70
CA ASP A 76 19.15 -2.93 9.20
C ASP A 76 18.97 -2.93 10.73
N TYR A 77 19.56 -1.96 11.43
CA TYR A 77 19.57 -1.84 12.89
C TYR A 77 20.16 -3.07 13.61
N ARG A 78 21.07 -3.80 12.96
CA ARG A 78 21.77 -4.96 13.53
C ARG A 78 23.16 -4.58 14.06
N PRO A 79 23.74 -5.39 14.97
CA PRO A 79 25.06 -5.10 15.52
C PRO A 79 26.15 -5.23 14.47
N VAL A 80 27.20 -4.42 14.59
CA VAL A 80 28.44 -4.61 13.82
C VAL A 80 29.22 -5.77 14.43
N THR A 81 29.27 -6.91 13.74
CA THR A 81 29.81 -8.17 14.30
C THR A 81 31.32 -8.33 14.16
N GLU A 82 31.94 -7.60 13.25
CA GLU A 82 33.38 -7.66 12.97
C GLU A 82 33.89 -6.25 12.60
N GLY A 83 35.17 -5.97 12.87
CA GLY A 83 35.79 -4.71 12.50
C GLY A 83 36.87 -4.25 13.48
N VAL A 84 37.47 -3.11 13.16
CA VAL A 84 38.50 -2.44 13.96
C VAL A 84 37.96 -1.09 14.43
N VAL A 85 38.11 -0.80 15.71
CA VAL A 85 37.77 0.50 16.30
C VAL A 85 39.04 1.17 16.82
N ASP A 86 39.27 2.40 16.38
CA ASP A 86 40.28 3.30 16.94
C ASP A 86 39.57 4.37 17.78
N VAL A 87 39.88 4.47 19.07
CA VAL A 87 39.57 5.66 19.87
C VAL A 87 40.71 6.66 19.71
N VAL A 88 40.38 7.90 19.37
CA VAL A 88 41.33 8.96 19.08
C VAL A 88 41.04 10.17 19.96
N LEU A 89 42.03 10.55 20.78
CA LEU A 89 42.06 11.80 21.51
C LEU A 89 43.01 12.77 20.81
N SER A 90 42.51 13.94 20.41
CA SER A 90 43.30 14.96 19.69
C SER A 90 43.05 16.36 20.25
N GLY A 91 43.74 17.37 19.72
CA GLY A 91 43.58 18.77 20.16
C GLY A 91 44.24 19.07 21.52
N GLY A 92 43.94 20.25 22.07
CA GLY A 92 44.48 20.70 23.35
C GLY A 92 45.99 21.01 23.36
N GLY A 93 46.61 21.18 22.18
CA GLY A 93 48.07 21.39 22.05
C GLY A 93 48.93 20.17 22.36
N ALA A 94 48.32 19.01 22.61
CA ALA A 94 49.00 17.75 22.90
C ALA A 94 48.99 16.78 21.70
N PRO A 95 49.96 15.85 21.60
CA PRO A 95 49.99 14.84 20.54
C PRO A 95 48.68 14.03 20.46
N GLU A 96 48.33 13.55 19.26
CA GLU A 96 47.21 12.62 19.08
C GLU A 96 47.52 11.30 19.80
N GLU A 97 46.56 10.81 20.58
CA GLU A 97 46.63 9.50 21.23
C GLU A 97 45.59 8.57 20.60
N ARG A 98 46.02 7.38 20.18
CA ARG A 98 45.17 6.40 19.49
C ARG A 98 45.20 5.04 20.17
N PHE A 99 44.02 4.49 20.43
CA PHE A 99 43.84 3.21 21.12
C PHE A 99 42.98 2.29 20.27
N ARG A 100 43.53 1.15 19.89
CA ARG A 100 42.93 0.24 18.90
C ARG A 100 42.39 -1.03 19.53
N VAL A 101 41.18 -1.41 19.14
CA VAL A 101 40.61 -2.74 19.31
C VAL A 101 40.35 -3.36 17.95
N ARG A 102 40.77 -4.61 17.76
CA ARG A 102 40.72 -5.29 16.45
C ARG A 102 39.49 -6.19 16.25
N ALA A 103 38.73 -6.44 17.31
CA ALA A 103 37.54 -7.28 17.28
C ALA A 103 36.61 -6.91 18.44
N PRO A 104 35.28 -7.05 18.27
CA PRO A 104 34.34 -6.86 19.36
C PRO A 104 34.43 -7.99 20.41
N ARG A 105 34.02 -7.71 21.66
CA ARG A 105 33.90 -8.69 22.75
C ARG A 105 32.64 -9.54 22.63
N ALA A 106 31.59 -8.97 22.05
CA ALA A 106 30.31 -9.60 21.72
C ALA A 106 29.75 -8.89 20.47
N PRO A 107 28.81 -9.48 19.70
CA PRO A 107 28.23 -8.83 18.52
C PRO A 107 27.84 -7.37 18.79
N GLY A 108 28.47 -6.42 18.08
CA GLY A 108 28.21 -4.98 18.22
C GLY A 108 28.96 -4.27 19.36
N ILE A 109 29.55 -5.01 20.32
CA ILE A 109 30.13 -4.46 21.54
C ILE A 109 31.67 -4.46 21.47
N PHE A 110 32.26 -3.27 21.41
CA PHE A 110 33.71 -3.06 21.44
C PHE A 110 34.12 -2.47 22.79
N ALA A 111 35.23 -2.97 23.34
CA ALA A 111 35.71 -2.56 24.67
C ALA A 111 37.12 -1.92 24.64
N PRO A 112 37.35 -0.80 23.92
CA PRO A 112 38.65 -0.15 23.91
C PRO A 112 39.01 0.41 25.29
N THR A 113 40.22 0.09 25.74
CA THR A 113 40.77 0.65 26.99
C THR A 113 41.73 1.77 26.64
N VAL A 114 41.42 2.96 27.14
CA VAL A 114 42.16 4.20 26.90
C VAL A 114 42.95 4.59 28.14
N LEU A 115 44.18 5.05 27.93
CA LEU A 115 45.10 5.49 28.96
C LEU A 115 45.62 6.88 28.56
N PRO A 116 44.86 7.95 28.85
CA PRO A 116 45.18 9.28 28.39
C PRO A 116 46.39 9.83 29.15
N ARG A 117 47.26 10.58 28.47
CA ARG A 117 48.48 11.15 29.07
C ARG A 117 48.45 12.67 29.21
N ALA A 118 47.70 13.35 28.35
CA ALA A 118 47.62 14.80 28.34
C ALA A 118 46.38 15.28 29.10
N VAL A 119 46.58 16.03 30.18
CA VAL A 119 45.53 16.70 30.95
C VAL A 119 44.99 17.90 30.17
N GLY A 120 43.67 18.13 30.25
CA GLY A 120 42.99 19.27 29.63
C GLY A 120 41.89 18.86 28.66
N GLU A 121 41.31 19.84 27.96
CA GLU A 121 40.30 19.59 26.94
C GLU A 121 40.89 18.92 25.70
N ARG A 122 40.25 17.83 25.27
CA ARG A 122 40.66 16.98 24.15
C ARG A 122 39.44 16.73 23.27
N GLN A 123 39.64 16.56 21.97
CA GLN A 123 38.58 16.11 21.06
C GLN A 123 38.55 14.59 21.06
N LEU A 124 37.39 14.01 21.37
CA LEU A 124 37.16 12.56 21.36
C LEU A 124 36.50 12.13 20.05
N SER A 125 37.06 11.11 19.43
CA SER A 125 36.46 10.47 18.28
C SER A 125 36.68 8.96 18.27
N LEU A 126 35.72 8.22 17.72
CA LEU A 126 35.83 6.78 17.49
C LEU A 126 35.74 6.51 15.99
N VAL A 127 36.71 5.79 15.45
CA VAL A 127 36.77 5.43 14.03
C VAL A 127 36.53 3.93 13.90
N LEU A 128 35.39 3.57 13.34
CA LEU A 128 34.99 2.20 13.02
C LEU A 128 35.35 1.88 11.56
N ARG A 129 36.08 0.78 11.36
CA ARG A 129 36.30 0.17 10.05
C ARG A 129 35.82 -1.27 10.08
N ALA A 130 34.73 -1.54 9.39
CA ALA A 130 34.07 -2.84 9.30
C ALA A 130 33.58 -3.10 7.86
N ASP A 131 33.16 -4.33 7.58
CA ASP A 131 32.58 -4.64 6.27
C ASP A 131 31.25 -3.88 6.07
N GLY A 132 31.18 -3.13 4.97
CA GLY A 132 30.05 -2.26 4.63
C GLY A 132 29.89 -1.01 5.49
N VAL A 133 30.79 -0.72 6.43
CA VAL A 133 30.72 0.45 7.33
C VAL A 133 32.11 1.02 7.59
N ASP A 134 32.36 2.25 7.15
CA ASP A 134 33.53 3.05 7.53
C ASP A 134 33.03 4.39 8.08
N ALA A 135 33.17 4.58 9.38
CA ALA A 135 32.52 5.68 10.10
C ALA A 135 33.47 6.32 11.11
N ARG A 136 33.46 7.65 11.15
CA ARG A 136 34.10 8.46 12.19
C ARG A 136 33.00 9.13 13.02
N HIS A 137 32.95 8.80 14.30
CA HIS A 137 32.05 9.42 15.28
C HIS A 137 32.83 10.44 16.08
N ASP A 138 32.63 11.73 15.79
CA ASP A 138 33.24 12.83 16.52
C ASP A 138 32.31 13.22 17.69
N LEU A 139 32.73 12.93 18.92
CA LEU A 139 31.93 13.14 20.14
C LEU A 139 32.15 14.54 20.77
N GLY A 140 33.03 15.34 20.18
CA GLY A 140 33.33 16.70 20.61
C GLY A 140 34.38 16.78 21.71
N SER A 141 34.35 17.89 22.46
CA SER A 141 35.31 18.16 23.53
C SER A 141 35.01 17.32 24.78
N VAL A 142 36.02 16.64 25.30
CA VAL A 142 36.02 15.92 26.56
C VAL A 142 37.17 16.40 27.44
N LEU A 143 36.97 16.45 28.74
CA LEU A 143 37.99 16.85 29.70
C LEU A 143 38.76 15.63 30.20
N VAL A 144 40.09 15.63 30.03
CA VAL A 144 40.97 14.70 30.73
C VAL A 144 41.40 15.33 32.05
N HIS A 145 40.97 14.75 33.16
CA HIS A 145 41.23 15.21 34.50
C HIS A 145 42.66 14.89 34.95
N ALA A 146 43.24 15.74 35.80
CA ALA A 146 44.57 15.51 36.37
C ALA A 146 44.59 14.35 37.37
N ASP A 147 43.49 14.17 38.11
CA ASP A 147 43.33 13.15 39.14
C ASP A 147 41.85 12.77 39.31
N ARG A 148 41.61 11.66 40.04
CA ARG A 148 40.27 11.14 40.32
C ARG A 148 39.39 12.10 41.12
N ALA A 149 39.99 12.91 42.01
CA ALA A 149 39.25 13.89 42.80
C ALA A 149 38.70 15.02 41.91
N ALA A 150 39.42 15.43 40.88
CA ALA A 150 38.96 16.38 39.87
C ALA A 150 37.86 15.80 38.98
N ALA A 151 37.97 14.53 38.62
CA ALA A 151 36.92 13.82 37.88
C ALA A 151 35.61 13.75 38.69
N ALA A 152 35.68 13.37 39.96
CA ALA A 152 34.51 13.24 40.84
C ALA A 152 33.76 14.56 41.11
N ARG A 153 34.40 15.72 40.90
CA ARG A 153 33.75 17.04 40.99
C ARG A 153 32.97 17.42 39.73
N THR A 154 33.14 16.66 38.66
CA THR A 154 32.42 16.87 37.40
C THR A 154 31.15 16.06 37.51
N GLY A 155 30.01 16.74 37.65
CA GLY A 155 28.70 16.08 37.68
C GLY A 155 28.42 15.30 36.39
N PRO A 156 27.30 14.56 36.34
CA PRO A 156 26.98 13.74 35.20
C PRO A 156 26.87 14.58 33.93
N ALA A 157 27.21 14.00 32.79
CA ALA A 157 26.85 14.59 31.51
C ALA A 157 25.31 14.75 31.46
N PRO A 158 24.78 15.85 30.91
CA PRO A 158 23.34 16.04 30.79
C PRO A 158 22.77 14.95 29.86
N GLY A 159 22.15 13.91 30.43
CA GLY A 159 21.70 12.77 29.63
C GLY A 159 20.76 11.77 30.30
N HIS A 160 20.59 11.80 31.63
CA HIS A 160 19.60 10.97 32.31
C HIS A 160 18.52 11.84 32.93
N VAL A 161 17.28 11.73 32.43
CA VAL A 161 16.10 12.36 33.01
C VAL A 161 15.29 11.25 33.68
N ASP A 162 14.92 11.44 34.94
CA ASP A 162 14.04 10.51 35.65
C ASP A 162 12.74 10.28 34.85
N GLY A 163 12.37 9.01 34.64
CA GLY A 163 11.15 8.61 33.91
C GLY A 163 11.36 8.21 32.44
N GLU A 164 12.61 8.13 31.97
CA GLU A 164 12.94 7.53 30.69
C GLU A 164 12.88 6.00 30.70
N ILE A 165 12.61 5.42 29.53
CA ILE A 165 12.49 3.97 29.32
C ILE A 165 13.83 3.46 28.79
N ALA A 166 14.49 2.61 29.58
CA ALA A 166 15.69 1.92 29.15
C ALA A 166 15.32 0.75 28.22
N PHE A 167 15.92 0.73 27.04
CA PHE A 167 15.83 -0.39 26.09
C PHE A 167 17.19 -0.58 25.43
N LEU A 168 17.93 -1.57 25.91
CA LEU A 168 19.37 -1.74 25.64
C LEU A 168 19.64 -2.12 24.17
N LYS A 169 20.85 -1.86 23.67
CA LYS A 169 21.20 -2.19 22.29
C LYS A 169 21.06 -3.68 21.98
N GLU A 170 21.40 -4.53 22.92
CA GLU A 170 21.27 -5.97 22.80
C GLU A 170 19.80 -6.41 22.66
N GLN A 171 18.87 -5.70 23.30
CA GLN A 171 17.43 -5.93 23.15
C GLN A 171 16.91 -5.41 21.80
N GLN A 172 17.42 -4.25 21.36
CA GLN A 172 17.11 -3.68 20.04
C GLN A 172 17.57 -4.62 18.92
N TRP A 173 18.80 -5.14 19.01
CA TRP A 173 19.44 -5.96 18.00
C TRP A 173 18.79 -7.32 17.74
N VAL A 174 18.03 -7.86 18.70
CA VAL A 174 17.27 -9.11 18.53
C VAL A 174 15.82 -8.87 18.10
N THR A 175 15.38 -7.62 18.07
CA THR A 175 14.05 -7.19 17.62
C THR A 175 14.12 -6.69 16.17
N ASP A 176 13.00 -6.68 15.45
CA ASP A 176 12.88 -5.84 14.25
C ASP A 176 12.75 -4.37 14.68
N PHE A 177 13.88 -3.78 15.03
CA PHE A 177 13.98 -2.42 15.53
C PHE A 177 14.27 -1.44 14.39
N GLY A 178 13.79 -0.22 14.55
CA GLY A 178 14.11 0.87 13.65
C GLY A 178 13.62 2.20 14.21
N ILE A 179 14.36 3.26 13.90
CA ILE A 179 13.94 4.63 14.20
C ILE A 179 13.80 5.42 12.90
N GLU A 180 12.94 6.43 12.93
CA GLU A 180 12.76 7.36 11.83
C GLU A 180 12.69 8.79 12.37
N ALA A 181 13.33 9.72 11.67
CA ALA A 181 13.19 11.13 11.98
C ALA A 181 11.82 11.64 11.54
N VAL A 182 11.11 12.32 12.42
CA VAL A 182 9.84 12.97 12.14
C VAL A 182 10.09 14.11 11.15
N GLN A 183 9.55 13.98 9.95
CA GLN A 183 9.72 14.98 8.89
C GLN A 183 8.40 15.30 8.20
N PRO A 184 8.28 16.49 7.59
CA PRO A 184 7.14 16.82 6.74
C PRO A 184 7.06 15.84 5.56
N ALA A 185 5.90 15.21 5.37
CA ALA A 185 5.59 14.40 4.21
C ALA A 185 4.34 14.95 3.50
N PRO A 186 4.23 14.80 2.17
CA PRO A 186 2.99 15.08 1.47
C PRO A 186 1.95 14.03 1.87
N LEU A 187 0.89 14.45 2.56
CA LEU A 187 -0.23 13.62 2.95
C LEU A 187 -1.51 14.09 2.25
N ARG A 188 -2.42 13.14 2.03
CA ARG A 188 -3.71 13.38 1.42
C ARG A 188 -4.80 12.60 2.14
N ASP A 189 -5.90 13.28 2.46
CA ASP A 189 -7.04 12.59 3.07
C ASP A 189 -7.68 11.64 2.06
N SER A 190 -8.04 10.46 2.54
CA SER A 190 -8.63 9.42 1.71
C SER A 190 -9.57 8.52 2.52
N VAL A 191 -10.48 7.87 1.81
CA VAL A 191 -11.34 6.82 2.36
C VAL A 191 -10.99 5.50 1.70
N ALA A 192 -10.76 4.48 2.51
CA ALA A 192 -10.53 3.13 2.02
C ALA A 192 -11.84 2.52 1.53
N ALA A 193 -11.80 1.86 0.38
CA ALA A 193 -12.97 1.22 -0.22
C ALA A 193 -12.52 0.00 -1.04
N PRO A 194 -13.20 -1.15 -0.90
CA PRO A 194 -13.01 -2.23 -1.85
C PRO A 194 -13.42 -1.76 -3.24
N ALA A 195 -12.58 -2.01 -4.24
CA ALA A 195 -12.85 -1.65 -5.62
C ALA A 195 -12.78 -2.86 -6.55
N THR A 196 -13.57 -2.82 -7.62
CA THR A 196 -13.56 -3.81 -8.69
C THR A 196 -13.13 -3.14 -9.99
N LEU A 197 -12.15 -3.73 -10.68
CA LEU A 197 -11.67 -3.24 -11.97
C LEU A 197 -12.55 -3.83 -13.07
N ARG A 198 -13.30 -3.00 -13.79
CA ARG A 198 -14.24 -3.43 -14.83
C ARG A 198 -13.87 -2.85 -16.18
N ALA A 199 -14.35 -3.48 -17.25
CA ALA A 199 -14.40 -2.80 -18.53
C ALA A 199 -15.27 -1.54 -18.38
N SER A 200 -14.95 -0.49 -19.15
CA SER A 200 -15.88 0.62 -19.33
C SER A 200 -17.22 0.12 -19.89
N ALA A 201 -18.31 0.87 -19.69
CA ALA A 201 -19.65 0.43 -20.12
C ALA A 201 -19.70 0.04 -21.61
N ASP A 202 -19.03 0.79 -22.48
CA ASP A 202 -18.94 0.50 -23.92
C ASP A 202 -17.71 -0.36 -24.30
N GLY A 203 -16.87 -0.69 -23.32
CA GLY A 203 -15.61 -1.41 -23.48
C GLY A 203 -15.73 -2.92 -23.34
N SER A 204 -16.93 -3.48 -23.14
CA SER A 204 -17.14 -4.93 -23.22
C SER A 204 -18.36 -5.26 -24.05
N ALA A 205 -18.23 -6.26 -24.90
CA ALA A 205 -19.33 -6.78 -25.68
C ALA A 205 -19.33 -8.31 -25.64
N GLU A 206 -20.52 -8.86 -25.46
CA GLU A 206 -20.75 -10.30 -25.46
C GLU A 206 -21.46 -10.70 -26.74
N LEU A 207 -20.95 -11.75 -27.37
CA LEU A 207 -21.55 -12.34 -28.55
C LEU A 207 -22.21 -13.65 -28.14
N VAL A 208 -23.54 -13.65 -28.19
CA VAL A 208 -24.39 -14.80 -27.85
C VAL A 208 -24.94 -15.46 -29.11
N ALA A 209 -25.25 -16.76 -29.03
CA ALA A 209 -25.94 -17.47 -30.08
C ALA A 209 -27.39 -16.97 -30.19
N VAL A 210 -27.77 -16.48 -31.37
CA VAL A 210 -29.13 -15.97 -31.63
C VAL A 210 -30.16 -17.09 -31.83
N SER A 211 -29.71 -18.31 -32.11
CA SER A 211 -30.54 -19.51 -32.32
C SER A 211 -29.72 -20.78 -32.06
N ALA A 212 -30.40 -21.92 -31.89
CA ALA A 212 -29.71 -23.21 -31.77
C ALA A 212 -29.06 -23.62 -33.10
N GLY A 213 -27.83 -24.13 -33.06
CA GLY A 213 -27.05 -24.34 -34.27
C GLY A 213 -25.73 -25.07 -34.13
N LEU A 214 -25.00 -25.12 -35.23
CA LEU A 214 -23.61 -25.53 -35.35
C LEU A 214 -22.72 -24.33 -35.58
N ILE A 215 -21.59 -24.27 -34.89
CA ILE A 215 -20.60 -23.23 -35.12
C ILE A 215 -19.59 -23.71 -36.15
N LEU A 216 -19.42 -22.96 -37.24
CA LEU A 216 -18.42 -23.21 -38.28
C LEU A 216 -17.46 -22.03 -38.37
N ALA A 217 -16.17 -22.31 -38.41
CA ALA A 217 -15.15 -21.28 -38.66
C ALA A 217 -14.55 -21.46 -40.05
N SER A 218 -14.36 -20.35 -40.79
CA SER A 218 -13.63 -20.37 -42.07
C SER A 218 -12.13 -20.58 -41.92
N GLY A 219 -11.62 -20.60 -40.69
CA GLY A 219 -10.23 -20.81 -40.32
C GLY A 219 -10.12 -21.18 -38.83
N PRO A 220 -8.95 -21.02 -38.20
CA PRO A 220 -8.82 -21.18 -36.75
C PRO A 220 -9.76 -20.22 -36.02
N LEU A 221 -10.45 -20.72 -34.99
CA LEU A 221 -11.26 -19.86 -34.13
C LEU A 221 -10.37 -18.83 -33.40
N PRO A 222 -10.87 -17.61 -33.17
CA PRO A 222 -10.13 -16.61 -32.41
C PRO A 222 -9.75 -17.13 -31.01
N ALA A 223 -8.45 -17.06 -30.70
CA ALA A 223 -7.94 -17.51 -29.41
C ALA A 223 -8.12 -16.44 -28.33
N LEU A 224 -8.15 -16.88 -27.06
CA LEU A 224 -8.07 -15.97 -25.91
C LEU A 224 -6.84 -15.05 -26.04
N GLY A 225 -7.05 -13.76 -25.81
CA GLY A 225 -6.01 -12.72 -25.93
C GLY A 225 -5.78 -12.22 -27.36
N GLN A 226 -6.38 -12.83 -28.38
CA GLN A 226 -6.26 -12.36 -29.76
C GLN A 226 -6.95 -11.01 -29.95
N ALA A 227 -6.27 -10.07 -30.61
CA ALA A 227 -6.86 -8.80 -31.01
C ALA A 227 -7.83 -8.96 -32.18
N VAL A 228 -8.96 -8.27 -32.12
CA VAL A 228 -9.99 -8.26 -33.16
C VAL A 228 -10.46 -6.84 -33.46
N SER A 229 -10.81 -6.61 -34.72
CA SER A 229 -11.39 -5.33 -35.17
C SER A 229 -12.91 -5.39 -35.21
N ARG A 230 -13.58 -4.26 -34.94
CA ARG A 230 -15.03 -4.12 -35.15
C ARG A 230 -15.42 -4.56 -36.57
N GLY A 231 -16.43 -5.42 -36.66
CA GLY A 231 -16.93 -5.99 -37.92
C GLY A 231 -16.17 -7.22 -38.42
N GLN A 232 -15.06 -7.61 -37.79
CA GLN A 232 -14.32 -8.83 -38.13
C GLN A 232 -15.20 -10.06 -37.86
N THR A 233 -15.30 -10.95 -38.85
CA THR A 233 -15.98 -12.23 -38.70
C THR A 233 -15.14 -13.17 -37.84
N LEU A 234 -15.74 -13.69 -36.77
CA LEU A 234 -15.11 -14.60 -35.81
C LEU A 234 -15.44 -16.06 -36.11
N ALA A 235 -16.70 -16.32 -36.46
CA ALA A 235 -17.23 -17.63 -36.81
C ALA A 235 -18.57 -17.46 -37.54
N PHE A 236 -19.21 -18.56 -37.88
CA PHE A 236 -20.54 -18.62 -38.45
C PHE A 236 -21.41 -19.56 -37.62
N LEU A 237 -22.65 -19.16 -37.37
CA LEU A 237 -23.67 -19.99 -36.75
C LEU A 237 -24.58 -20.55 -37.84
N VAL A 238 -24.54 -21.86 -38.07
CA VAL A 238 -25.48 -22.56 -38.94
C VAL A 238 -26.65 -23.03 -38.08
N PRO A 239 -27.84 -22.43 -38.19
CA PRO A 239 -28.97 -22.84 -37.38
C PRO A 239 -29.30 -24.31 -37.65
N ARG A 240 -29.49 -25.09 -36.59
CA ARG A 240 -30.05 -26.44 -36.71
C ARG A 240 -31.56 -26.24 -36.75
N LEU A 241 -32.15 -26.51 -37.91
CA LEU A 241 -33.61 -26.53 -38.04
C LEU A 241 -34.14 -27.57 -37.04
N GLY A 242 -34.94 -27.13 -36.06
CA GLY A 242 -35.78 -28.05 -35.30
C GLY A 242 -36.90 -28.55 -36.21
N GLY A 243 -37.15 -29.86 -36.21
CA GLY A 243 -38.38 -30.53 -36.68
C GLY A 243 -38.94 -30.17 -38.07
N ASP A 244 -38.99 -31.16 -38.97
CA ASP A 244 -39.77 -31.25 -40.23
C ASP A 244 -39.59 -30.17 -41.33
N THR A 245 -38.83 -29.09 -41.12
CA THR A 245 -38.57 -28.13 -42.21
C THR A 245 -37.38 -28.62 -43.05
N ASP A 246 -37.66 -29.48 -44.02
CA ASP A 246 -36.68 -29.95 -44.99
C ASP A 246 -36.25 -28.80 -45.91
N LEU A 247 -34.94 -28.58 -46.06
CA LEU A 247 -34.41 -27.64 -47.06
C LEU A 247 -34.90 -27.99 -48.47
N ALA A 248 -35.16 -29.28 -48.74
CA ALA A 248 -35.82 -29.71 -49.97
C ALA A 248 -37.25 -29.18 -50.10
N ALA A 249 -38.02 -29.12 -49.00
CA ALA A 249 -39.37 -28.56 -48.99
C ALA A 249 -39.37 -27.05 -49.26
N LEU A 250 -38.41 -26.30 -48.67
CA LEU A 250 -38.27 -24.86 -48.94
C LEU A 250 -37.85 -24.56 -50.38
N ARG A 251 -36.92 -25.37 -50.94
CA ARG A 251 -36.55 -25.27 -52.36
C ARG A 251 -37.72 -25.61 -53.28
N ALA A 252 -38.53 -26.61 -52.91
CA ALA A 252 -39.73 -26.96 -53.66
C ALA A 252 -40.79 -25.85 -53.61
N ASP A 253 -40.96 -25.18 -52.46
CA ASP A 253 -41.86 -24.04 -52.30
C ASP A 253 -41.42 -22.83 -53.15
N ASP A 254 -40.12 -22.46 -53.11
CA ASP A 254 -39.57 -21.39 -53.95
C ASP A 254 -39.70 -21.69 -55.45
N ALA A 255 -39.42 -22.94 -55.86
CA ALA A 255 -39.60 -23.38 -57.24
C ALA A 255 -41.06 -23.26 -57.69
N THR A 256 -42.00 -23.71 -56.85
CA THR A 256 -43.44 -23.65 -57.11
C THR A 256 -43.92 -22.20 -57.21
N ALA A 257 -43.50 -21.34 -56.28
CA ALA A 257 -43.86 -19.92 -56.27
C ALA A 257 -43.25 -19.16 -57.47
N THR A 258 -42.03 -19.52 -57.88
CA THR A 258 -41.38 -18.97 -59.08
C THR A 258 -42.13 -19.36 -60.35
N SER A 259 -42.54 -20.62 -60.51
CA SER A 259 -43.33 -21.06 -61.65
C SER A 259 -44.71 -20.38 -61.70
N ALA A 260 -45.38 -20.23 -60.56
CA ALA A 260 -46.67 -19.55 -60.48
C ALA A 260 -46.58 -18.06 -60.84
N ALA A 261 -45.52 -17.36 -60.39
CA ALA A 261 -45.26 -15.98 -60.75
C ALA A 261 -45.02 -15.81 -62.25
N ALA A 262 -44.21 -16.69 -62.86
CA ALA A 262 -43.96 -16.66 -64.30
C ALA A 262 -45.24 -16.86 -65.13
N LEU A 263 -46.15 -17.73 -64.68
CA LEU A 263 -47.45 -17.91 -65.34
C LEU A 263 -48.30 -16.63 -65.25
N ALA A 264 -48.39 -16.03 -64.06
CA ALA A 264 -49.18 -14.82 -63.84
C ALA A 264 -48.61 -13.60 -64.61
N ASP A 265 -47.28 -13.48 -64.69
CA ASP A 265 -46.60 -12.46 -65.50
C ASP A 265 -46.98 -12.59 -66.98
N ASN A 266 -46.94 -13.81 -67.53
CA ASN A 266 -47.28 -14.07 -68.92
C ASN A 266 -48.76 -13.77 -69.23
N GLU A 267 -49.66 -14.09 -68.30
CA GLU A 267 -51.09 -13.85 -68.46
C GLU A 267 -51.42 -12.36 -68.36
N ALA A 268 -50.84 -11.62 -67.41
CA ALA A 268 -50.96 -10.18 -67.33
C ALA A 268 -50.45 -9.49 -68.60
N ALA A 269 -49.28 -9.90 -69.11
CA ALA A 269 -48.74 -9.38 -70.36
C ALA A 269 -49.63 -9.69 -71.57
N ARG A 270 -50.28 -10.87 -71.60
CA ARG A 270 -51.24 -11.23 -72.65
C ARG A 270 -52.50 -10.38 -72.57
N MET A 271 -53.09 -10.23 -71.38
CA MET A 271 -54.29 -9.43 -71.16
C MET A 271 -54.05 -7.96 -71.48
N GLN A 272 -52.86 -7.42 -71.17
CA GLN A 272 -52.48 -6.06 -71.55
C GLN A 272 -52.51 -5.87 -73.07
N ARG A 273 -51.84 -6.76 -73.83
CA ARG A 273 -51.84 -6.68 -75.31
C ARG A 273 -53.24 -6.77 -75.90
N LEU A 274 -54.10 -7.62 -75.34
CA LEU A 274 -55.48 -7.75 -75.79
C LEU A 274 -56.32 -6.53 -75.42
N PHE A 275 -56.06 -5.90 -74.27
CA PHE A 275 -56.74 -4.67 -73.85
C PHE A 275 -56.36 -3.49 -74.74
N ASP A 276 -55.07 -3.38 -75.09
CA ASP A 276 -54.56 -2.37 -76.04
C ASP A 276 -55.20 -2.52 -77.43
N GLN A 277 -55.58 -3.75 -77.80
CA GLN A 277 -56.33 -4.08 -79.02
C GLN A 277 -57.86 -4.00 -78.85
N GLN A 278 -58.35 -3.51 -77.71
CA GLN A 278 -59.78 -3.43 -77.36
C GLN A 278 -60.53 -4.78 -77.39
N ALA A 279 -59.81 -5.89 -77.28
CA ALA A 279 -60.34 -7.26 -77.36
C ALA A 279 -60.75 -7.86 -76.00
N VAL A 280 -60.42 -7.21 -74.89
CA VAL A 280 -60.84 -7.59 -73.53
C VAL A 280 -61.26 -6.36 -72.71
N SER A 281 -62.10 -6.57 -71.69
CA SER A 281 -62.56 -5.49 -70.80
C SER A 281 -61.48 -5.08 -69.78
N LEU A 282 -61.49 -3.82 -69.33
CA LEU A 282 -60.60 -3.31 -68.28
C LEU A 282 -60.58 -4.21 -67.03
N ARG A 283 -61.75 -4.67 -66.58
CA ARG A 283 -61.87 -5.59 -65.42
C ARG A 283 -61.00 -6.85 -65.55
N ARG A 284 -60.91 -7.43 -66.75
CA ARG A 284 -60.11 -8.64 -67.01
C ARG A 284 -58.61 -8.35 -66.92
N LEU A 285 -58.18 -7.17 -67.36
CA LEU A 285 -56.81 -6.71 -67.20
C LEU A 285 -56.48 -6.49 -65.71
N GLU A 286 -57.36 -5.81 -64.97
CA GLU A 286 -57.20 -5.57 -63.53
C GLU A 286 -57.14 -6.87 -62.72
N GLU A 287 -57.98 -7.86 -63.05
CA GLU A 287 -57.93 -9.21 -62.47
C GLU A 287 -56.56 -9.89 -62.70
N ALA A 288 -56.02 -9.80 -63.92
CA ALA A 288 -54.71 -10.39 -64.26
C ALA A 288 -53.55 -9.68 -63.56
N LEU A 289 -53.57 -8.34 -63.47
CA LEU A 289 -52.56 -7.56 -62.75
C LEU A 289 -52.58 -7.84 -61.24
N ALA A 290 -53.77 -8.00 -60.65
CA ALA A 290 -53.91 -8.37 -59.24
C ALA A 290 -53.34 -9.78 -58.97
N ALA A 291 -53.63 -10.74 -59.86
CA ALA A 291 -53.07 -12.09 -59.79
C ALA A 291 -51.54 -12.09 -59.92
N GLN A 292 -50.99 -11.26 -60.81
CA GLN A 292 -49.55 -11.05 -60.96
C GLN A 292 -48.91 -10.52 -59.68
N GLN A 293 -49.47 -9.46 -59.09
CA GLN A 293 -48.96 -8.88 -57.84
C GLN A 293 -48.99 -9.91 -56.69
N GLN A 294 -50.07 -10.68 -56.57
CA GLN A 294 -50.18 -11.71 -55.54
C GLN A 294 -49.12 -12.82 -55.72
N ALA A 295 -48.90 -13.28 -56.96
CA ALA A 295 -47.91 -14.30 -57.25
C ALA A 295 -46.47 -13.78 -57.01
N ALA A 296 -46.19 -12.52 -57.36
CA ALA A 296 -44.91 -11.87 -57.08
C ALA A 296 -44.64 -11.76 -55.57
N ALA A 297 -45.65 -11.36 -54.77
CA ALA A 297 -45.52 -11.29 -53.32
C ALA A 297 -45.24 -12.67 -52.69
N ARG A 298 -45.90 -13.72 -53.16
CA ARG A 298 -45.67 -15.11 -52.71
C ARG A 298 -44.28 -15.62 -53.06
N ARG A 299 -43.82 -15.36 -54.29
CA ARG A 299 -42.44 -15.68 -54.71
C ARG A 299 -41.42 -14.97 -53.83
N LYS A 300 -41.62 -13.67 -53.57
CA LYS A 300 -40.72 -12.91 -52.69
C LYS A 300 -40.68 -13.53 -51.29
N ALA A 301 -41.83 -13.88 -50.71
CA ALA A 301 -41.87 -14.49 -49.38
C ALA A 301 -41.21 -15.88 -49.34
N ALA A 302 -41.42 -16.71 -50.36
CA ALA A 302 -40.76 -18.03 -50.46
C ALA A 302 -39.24 -17.89 -50.59
N LYS A 303 -38.78 -16.95 -51.42
CA LYS A 303 -37.38 -16.63 -51.59
C LYS A 303 -36.75 -16.05 -50.33
N ASP A 304 -37.40 -15.10 -49.65
CA ASP A 304 -36.89 -14.52 -48.40
C ASP A 304 -36.74 -15.61 -47.31
N ARG A 305 -37.66 -16.59 -47.26
CA ARG A 305 -37.55 -17.75 -46.35
C ARG A 305 -36.39 -18.67 -46.72
N LEU A 306 -36.18 -18.91 -48.02
CA LEU A 306 -35.06 -19.72 -48.50
C LEU A 306 -33.71 -19.01 -48.28
N ASP A 307 -33.62 -17.71 -48.59
CA ASP A 307 -32.43 -16.88 -48.43
C ASP A 307 -32.09 -16.66 -46.95
N GLY A 308 -33.11 -16.50 -46.09
CA GLY A 308 -32.95 -16.44 -44.63
C GLY A 308 -32.37 -17.71 -44.02
N ILE A 309 -32.39 -18.83 -44.75
CA ILE A 309 -31.84 -20.13 -44.36
C ILE A 309 -30.58 -20.49 -45.18
N GLY A 310 -30.43 -19.91 -46.38
CA GLY A 310 -29.63 -20.52 -47.45
C GLY A 310 -29.01 -19.55 -48.45
N GLY A 311 -28.63 -18.34 -48.02
CA GLY A 311 -27.53 -17.64 -48.68
C GLY A 311 -26.26 -18.51 -48.61
N GLU A 312 -25.97 -19.26 -49.68
CA GLU A 312 -24.74 -20.04 -49.92
C GLU A 312 -24.06 -20.61 -48.66
N ALA A 313 -24.48 -21.77 -48.16
CA ALA A 313 -23.66 -22.71 -47.36
C ALA A 313 -22.80 -22.16 -46.18
N THR A 314 -23.00 -20.93 -45.71
CA THR A 314 -22.00 -20.25 -44.86
C THR A 314 -22.51 -19.89 -43.47
N GLY A 315 -23.81 -19.99 -43.17
CA GLY A 315 -24.35 -19.69 -41.83
C GLY A 315 -24.37 -18.18 -41.49
N ILE A 316 -24.93 -17.84 -40.34
CA ILE A 316 -25.01 -16.45 -39.83
C ILE A 316 -23.63 -16.01 -39.36
N ALA A 317 -23.03 -15.01 -40.01
CA ALA A 317 -21.72 -14.49 -39.63
C ALA A 317 -21.75 -13.83 -38.24
N LEU A 318 -21.00 -14.40 -37.30
CA LEU A 318 -20.76 -13.88 -35.97
C LEU A 318 -19.62 -12.86 -36.04
N LYS A 319 -19.97 -11.57 -36.04
CA LYS A 319 -19.01 -10.46 -36.17
C LYS A 319 -18.71 -9.81 -34.82
N ALA A 320 -17.48 -9.35 -34.64
CA ALA A 320 -17.09 -8.56 -33.47
C ALA A 320 -17.83 -7.19 -33.45
N PRO A 321 -18.64 -6.89 -32.41
CA PRO A 321 -19.38 -5.63 -32.33
C PRO A 321 -18.48 -4.42 -31.97
N ILE A 322 -17.34 -4.66 -31.32
CA ILE A 322 -16.33 -3.67 -30.94
C ILE A 322 -14.92 -4.17 -31.31
N SER A 323 -13.96 -3.25 -31.39
CA SER A 323 -12.53 -3.61 -31.47
C SER A 323 -11.98 -3.85 -30.07
N GLY A 324 -11.11 -4.84 -29.91
CA GLY A 324 -10.55 -5.18 -28.60
C GLY A 324 -9.81 -6.50 -28.62
N VAL A 325 -9.75 -7.17 -27.48
CA VAL A 325 -9.19 -8.53 -27.34
C VAL A 325 -10.26 -9.53 -26.94
N ILE A 326 -10.12 -10.77 -27.41
CA ILE A 326 -10.99 -11.88 -27.00
C ILE A 326 -10.68 -12.23 -25.53
N ALA A 327 -11.57 -11.85 -24.63
CA ALA A 327 -11.49 -12.14 -23.19
C ALA A 327 -12.05 -13.52 -22.84
N LEU A 328 -12.98 -14.03 -23.65
CA LEU A 328 -13.57 -15.35 -23.51
C LEU A 328 -13.89 -15.92 -24.90
N ALA A 329 -13.60 -17.20 -25.09
CA ALA A 329 -13.99 -18.00 -26.25
C ALA A 329 -14.47 -19.37 -25.74
N SER A 330 -15.78 -19.52 -25.56
CA SER A 330 -16.41 -20.73 -24.99
C SER A 330 -17.05 -21.59 -26.06
N VAL A 331 -16.41 -21.68 -27.23
CA VAL A 331 -16.95 -22.39 -28.39
C VAL A 331 -15.84 -23.10 -29.15
N ALA A 332 -16.15 -24.28 -29.68
CA ALA A 332 -15.26 -25.04 -30.55
C ALA A 332 -15.83 -25.12 -31.97
N ASN A 333 -14.96 -25.32 -32.96
CA ASN A 333 -15.39 -25.49 -34.34
C ASN A 333 -16.17 -26.82 -34.46
N GLY A 334 -17.37 -26.76 -35.03
CA GLY A 334 -18.32 -27.88 -35.09
C GLY A 334 -19.15 -28.07 -33.82
N ALA A 335 -19.01 -27.23 -32.79
CA ALA A 335 -19.80 -27.34 -31.57
C ALA A 335 -21.29 -27.05 -31.84
N ALA A 336 -22.17 -27.80 -31.17
CA ALA A 336 -23.58 -27.46 -31.06
C ALA A 336 -23.76 -26.37 -29.99
N VAL A 337 -24.61 -25.39 -30.26
CA VAL A 337 -24.95 -24.32 -29.32
C VAL A 337 -26.46 -24.11 -29.31
N ASP A 338 -26.98 -23.64 -28.19
CA ASP A 338 -28.38 -23.24 -28.00
C ASP A 338 -28.54 -21.72 -28.01
N ALA A 339 -29.78 -21.25 -28.19
CA ALA A 339 -30.06 -19.82 -28.17
C ALA A 339 -29.75 -19.22 -26.79
N GLY A 340 -28.98 -18.14 -26.77
CA GLY A 340 -28.51 -17.48 -25.55
C GLY A 340 -27.13 -17.93 -25.08
N ASP A 341 -26.56 -19.00 -25.64
CA ASP A 341 -25.22 -19.45 -25.28
C ASP A 341 -24.18 -18.37 -25.57
N ARG A 342 -23.32 -18.10 -24.59
CA ARG A 342 -22.25 -17.11 -24.70
C ARG A 342 -21.07 -17.69 -25.48
N LEU A 343 -20.80 -17.14 -26.65
CA LEU A 343 -19.79 -17.65 -27.58
C LEU A 343 -18.45 -16.95 -27.38
N PHE A 344 -18.47 -15.62 -27.44
CA PHE A 344 -17.28 -14.78 -27.30
C PHE A 344 -17.54 -13.61 -26.37
N GLN A 345 -16.51 -13.18 -25.63
CA GLN A 345 -16.48 -11.86 -25.00
C GLN A 345 -15.31 -11.07 -25.58
N ILE A 346 -15.59 -9.87 -26.06
CA ILE A 346 -14.57 -8.92 -26.50
C ILE A 346 -14.49 -7.80 -25.48
N VAL A 347 -13.26 -7.42 -25.15
CA VAL A 347 -12.97 -6.35 -24.20
C VAL A 347 -12.03 -5.36 -24.87
N ASP A 348 -12.43 -4.09 -24.89
CA ASP A 348 -11.54 -2.96 -25.14
C ASP A 348 -10.84 -2.54 -23.84
N ARG A 349 -9.52 -2.62 -23.84
CA ARG A 349 -8.68 -2.32 -22.66
C ARG A 349 -8.10 -0.91 -22.69
N ARG A 350 -8.47 -0.05 -23.65
CA ARG A 350 -7.95 1.33 -23.73
C ARG A 350 -8.36 2.18 -22.53
N GLU A 351 -9.55 1.92 -22.00
CA GLU A 351 -10.08 2.54 -20.78
C GLU A 351 -10.79 1.49 -19.94
N ILE A 352 -10.45 1.42 -18.65
CA ILE A 352 -11.15 0.59 -17.68
C ILE A 352 -11.74 1.45 -16.57
N TRP A 353 -12.73 0.91 -15.87
CA TRP A 353 -13.35 1.56 -14.72
C TRP A 353 -12.90 0.92 -13.42
N ILE A 354 -12.57 1.75 -12.44
CA ILE A 354 -12.33 1.37 -11.06
C ILE A 354 -13.59 1.74 -10.30
N GLU A 355 -14.41 0.73 -9.97
CA GLU A 355 -15.64 0.89 -9.22
C GLU A 355 -15.35 0.64 -7.73
N ALA A 356 -15.19 1.72 -6.96
CA ALA A 356 -14.94 1.67 -5.53
C ALA A 356 -16.26 1.75 -4.74
N HIS A 357 -16.45 0.86 -3.78
CA HIS A 357 -17.65 0.81 -2.93
C HIS A 357 -17.36 1.45 -1.58
N VAL A 358 -17.66 2.74 -1.45
CA VAL A 358 -17.36 3.53 -0.24
C VAL A 358 -18.45 3.31 0.79
N ALA A 359 -18.09 3.02 2.04
CA ALA A 359 -19.05 2.77 3.12
C ALA A 359 -19.96 4.00 3.36
N GLU A 360 -21.23 3.75 3.73
CA GLU A 360 -22.22 4.78 4.05
C GLU A 360 -21.69 5.80 5.08
N ALA A 361 -20.91 5.36 6.07
CA ALA A 361 -20.31 6.22 7.09
C ALA A 361 -19.26 7.21 6.54
N ASP A 362 -18.55 6.84 5.48
CA ASP A 362 -17.50 7.65 4.86
C ASP A 362 -18.03 8.47 3.67
N ALA A 363 -19.22 8.16 3.16
CA ALA A 363 -19.82 8.85 2.02
C ALA A 363 -19.90 10.39 2.18
N PRO A 364 -20.22 10.97 3.36
CA PRO A 364 -20.21 12.42 3.54
C PRO A 364 -18.84 13.07 3.30
N ARG A 365 -17.74 12.34 3.52
CA ARG A 365 -16.36 12.85 3.38
C ARG A 365 -15.90 12.94 1.93
N LEU A 366 -16.54 12.21 1.02
CA LEU A 366 -16.09 12.10 -0.37
C LEU A 366 -16.05 13.44 -1.15
N GLY A 367 -16.89 14.42 -0.79
CA GLY A 367 -17.01 15.67 -1.54
C GLY A 367 -17.10 15.42 -3.06
N THR A 368 -16.20 16.05 -3.80
CA THR A 368 -15.91 15.77 -5.22
C THR A 368 -14.52 15.13 -5.34
N PRO A 369 -14.41 13.79 -5.31
CA PRO A 369 -13.11 13.13 -5.30
C PRO A 369 -12.45 13.29 -6.68
N ASP A 370 -11.18 13.69 -6.70
CA ASP A 370 -10.43 13.99 -7.93
C ASP A 370 -9.44 12.88 -8.32
N GLY A 371 -9.40 11.81 -7.55
CA GLY A 371 -8.57 10.65 -7.83
C GLY A 371 -8.75 9.51 -6.85
N ILE A 372 -8.07 8.41 -7.15
CA ILE A 372 -8.11 7.15 -6.43
C ILE A 372 -6.75 6.46 -6.53
N ALA A 373 -6.29 5.80 -5.48
CA ALA A 373 -5.09 4.98 -5.49
C ALA A 373 -5.43 3.54 -5.11
N PHE A 374 -4.79 2.55 -5.71
CA PHE A 374 -4.94 1.15 -5.32
C PHE A 374 -3.63 0.39 -5.53
N ALA A 375 -3.42 -0.69 -4.77
CA ALA A 375 -2.29 -1.58 -4.95
C ALA A 375 -2.74 -2.87 -5.63
N LEU A 376 -1.94 -3.36 -6.57
CA LEU A 376 -2.11 -4.70 -7.13
C LEU A 376 -1.34 -5.71 -6.29
N PRO A 377 -1.88 -6.92 -6.03
CA PRO A 377 -1.10 -7.99 -5.42
C PRO A 377 0.20 -8.24 -6.20
N GLY A 378 1.33 -8.21 -5.50
CA GLY A 378 2.66 -8.40 -6.09
C GLY A 378 3.24 -7.17 -6.80
N VAL A 379 2.64 -5.99 -6.63
CA VAL A 379 3.19 -4.71 -7.10
C VAL A 379 3.37 -3.77 -5.91
N ASP A 380 4.61 -3.42 -5.62
CA ASP A 380 4.97 -2.63 -4.42
C ASP A 380 4.56 -1.15 -4.53
N ILE A 381 4.38 -0.65 -5.75
CA ILE A 381 4.05 0.76 -6.00
C ILE A 381 2.54 0.87 -6.27
N PRO A 382 1.79 1.62 -5.43
CA PRO A 382 0.38 1.88 -5.69
C PRO A 382 0.18 2.60 -7.04
N ILE A 383 -0.86 2.20 -7.75
CA ILE A 383 -1.31 2.88 -8.97
C ILE A 383 -2.24 4.00 -8.55
N GLU A 384 -1.85 5.25 -8.84
CA GLU A 384 -2.70 6.43 -8.66
C GLU A 384 -3.40 6.77 -9.98
N VAL A 385 -4.70 7.07 -9.89
CA VAL A 385 -5.53 7.55 -11.00
C VAL A 385 -6.05 8.92 -10.64
N ARG A 386 -5.76 9.92 -11.47
CA ARG A 386 -6.09 11.32 -11.18
C ARG A 386 -6.70 12.02 -12.38
N HIS A 387 -7.65 12.90 -12.08
CA HIS A 387 -8.25 13.78 -13.07
C HIS A 387 -7.17 14.64 -13.76
N GLY A 388 -7.12 14.57 -15.09
CA GLY A 388 -6.19 15.35 -15.92
C GLY A 388 -4.81 14.72 -16.11
N ASP A 389 -4.53 13.59 -15.48
CA ASP A 389 -3.33 12.77 -15.71
C ASP A 389 -3.71 11.52 -16.53
N ASN A 390 -3.89 10.38 -15.86
CA ASN A 390 -4.22 9.09 -16.45
C ASN A 390 -5.68 8.66 -16.23
N GLY A 391 -6.56 9.54 -15.77
CA GLY A 391 -7.96 9.21 -15.56
C GLY A 391 -8.91 10.37 -15.31
N ARG A 392 -10.15 10.03 -14.94
CA ARG A 392 -11.19 11.00 -14.53
C ARG A 392 -12.23 10.34 -13.64
N LEU A 393 -12.93 11.15 -12.84
CA LEU A 393 -14.16 10.71 -12.19
C LEU A 393 -15.24 10.50 -13.26
N VAL A 394 -15.78 9.29 -13.35
CA VAL A 394 -16.94 8.96 -14.22
C VAL A 394 -18.21 9.35 -13.50
N GLY A 395 -18.31 9.02 -12.22
CA GLY A 395 -19.48 9.36 -11.43
C GLY A 395 -19.39 8.87 -10.00
N ARG A 396 -20.25 9.47 -9.17
CA ARG A 396 -20.50 9.08 -7.79
C ARG A 396 -21.98 8.72 -7.69
N GLY A 397 -22.29 7.56 -7.13
CA GLY A 397 -23.65 7.14 -6.85
C GLY A 397 -24.36 8.11 -5.92
N SER A 398 -25.62 8.40 -6.20
CA SER A 398 -26.50 9.21 -5.35
C SER A 398 -27.36 8.36 -4.40
N VAL A 399 -27.30 7.03 -4.54
CA VAL A 399 -28.09 6.06 -3.80
C VAL A 399 -27.16 5.10 -3.08
N ILE A 400 -27.47 4.80 -1.82
CA ILE A 400 -26.79 3.78 -1.04
C ILE A 400 -27.37 2.43 -1.43
N ASP A 401 -26.51 1.49 -1.80
CA ASP A 401 -26.92 0.11 -2.03
C ASP A 401 -27.43 -0.51 -0.73
N ALA A 402 -28.69 -0.97 -0.72
CA ALA A 402 -29.35 -1.46 0.49
C ALA A 402 -28.73 -2.74 1.05
N SER A 403 -28.06 -3.53 0.20
CA SER A 403 -27.46 -4.82 0.60
C SER A 403 -26.05 -4.64 1.15
N THR A 404 -25.25 -3.78 0.51
CA THR A 404 -23.83 -3.58 0.88
C THR A 404 -23.61 -2.37 1.78
N ARG A 405 -24.60 -1.47 1.90
CA ARG A 405 -24.48 -0.17 2.60
C ARG A 405 -23.31 0.67 2.08
N THR A 406 -23.12 0.66 0.77
CA THR A 406 -22.06 1.43 0.10
C THR A 406 -22.60 2.37 -0.97
N VAL A 407 -21.80 3.39 -1.28
CA VAL A 407 -21.99 4.29 -2.41
C VAL A 407 -20.91 4.00 -3.44
N PRO A 408 -21.26 3.66 -4.69
CA PRO A 408 -20.27 3.43 -5.74
C PRO A 408 -19.63 4.74 -6.18
N VAL A 409 -18.31 4.75 -6.32
CA VAL A 409 -17.52 5.84 -6.91
C VAL A 409 -16.71 5.25 -8.03
N ILE A 410 -16.92 5.75 -9.25
CA ILE A 410 -16.35 5.16 -10.47
C ILE A 410 -15.33 6.13 -11.06
N PHE A 411 -14.10 5.65 -11.20
CA PHE A 411 -13.03 6.35 -11.93
C PHE A 411 -12.73 5.63 -13.24
N ALA A 412 -12.55 6.37 -14.33
CA ALA A 412 -11.99 5.84 -15.56
C ALA A 412 -10.47 5.99 -15.53
N MET A 413 -9.77 4.93 -15.90
CA MET A 413 -8.32 4.91 -16.07
C MET A 413 -7.99 4.58 -17.53
N SER A 414 -7.24 5.48 -18.14
CA SER A 414 -6.72 5.36 -19.49
C SER A 414 -5.43 4.54 -19.48
N SER A 415 -5.20 3.76 -20.54
CA SER A 415 -3.96 2.99 -20.73
C SER A 415 -3.58 2.15 -19.50
N PRO A 416 -4.48 1.28 -19.01
CA PRO A 416 -4.22 0.47 -17.83
C PRO A 416 -3.01 -0.43 -18.01
N ASP A 417 -2.29 -0.67 -16.91
CA ASP A 417 -1.20 -1.65 -16.87
C ASP A 417 -1.68 -3.02 -17.40
N PRO A 418 -0.95 -3.68 -18.31
CA PRO A 418 -1.37 -4.98 -18.87
C PRO A 418 -1.53 -6.08 -17.82
N ARG A 419 -0.88 -5.96 -16.65
CA ARG A 419 -1.02 -6.88 -15.51
C ARG A 419 -2.38 -6.81 -14.83
N ILE A 420 -3.13 -5.72 -15.03
CA ILE A 420 -4.48 -5.58 -14.49
C ILE A 420 -5.40 -6.61 -15.16
N SER A 421 -6.10 -7.37 -14.34
CA SER A 421 -7.15 -8.27 -14.80
C SER A 421 -8.51 -7.64 -14.56
N LEU A 422 -9.43 -7.78 -15.51
CA LEU A 422 -10.81 -7.37 -15.28
C LEU A 422 -11.47 -8.28 -14.24
N HIS A 423 -12.44 -7.73 -13.52
CA HIS A 423 -13.10 -8.29 -12.34
C HIS A 423 -12.17 -8.55 -11.16
N GLN A 424 -10.92 -8.10 -11.22
CA GLN A 424 -10.01 -8.12 -10.09
C GLN A 424 -10.52 -7.18 -8.99
N ARG A 425 -10.50 -7.67 -7.75
CA ARG A 425 -10.80 -6.88 -6.56
C ARG A 425 -9.52 -6.35 -5.96
N VAL A 426 -9.52 -5.07 -5.61
CA VAL A 426 -8.39 -4.37 -5.00
C VAL A 426 -8.88 -3.55 -3.82
N GLU A 427 -7.99 -3.25 -2.87
CA GLU A 427 -8.26 -2.23 -1.87
C GLU A 427 -7.83 -0.88 -2.44
N ALA A 428 -8.77 0.05 -2.53
CA ALA A 428 -8.54 1.37 -3.08
C ALA A 428 -8.71 2.44 -2.01
N ARG A 429 -8.08 3.59 -2.24
CA ARG A 429 -8.16 4.80 -1.42
C ARG A 429 -8.68 5.91 -2.30
N VAL A 430 -9.93 6.31 -2.10
CA VAL A 430 -10.54 7.43 -2.82
C VAL A 430 -10.11 8.72 -2.13
N PHE A 431 -9.50 9.63 -2.87
CA PHE A 431 -9.00 10.88 -2.31
C PHE A 431 -10.15 11.84 -1.99
N THR A 432 -10.17 12.38 -0.78
CA THR A 432 -11.26 13.24 -0.26
C THR A 432 -10.85 14.68 -0.02
N GLY A 433 -9.54 14.98 -0.08
CA GLY A 433 -9.02 16.33 0.15
C GLY A 433 -7.79 16.64 -0.71
N GLU A 434 -7.25 17.85 -0.55
CA GLU A 434 -6.02 18.24 -1.21
C GLU A 434 -4.78 17.65 -0.53
N ARG A 435 -3.70 17.52 -1.31
CA ARG A 435 -2.40 17.09 -0.79
C ARG A 435 -1.77 18.26 -0.01
N ARG A 436 -1.33 18.01 1.22
CA ARG A 436 -0.64 18.99 2.08
C ARG A 436 0.62 18.42 2.68
N LEU A 437 1.64 19.25 2.88
CA LEU A 437 2.79 18.86 3.69
C LEU A 437 2.43 18.96 5.17
N ALA A 438 2.62 17.87 5.91
CA ALA A 438 2.45 17.84 7.35
C ALA A 438 3.48 16.91 8.00
N LEU A 439 3.79 17.15 9.28
CA LEU A 439 4.61 16.21 10.04
C LEU A 439 3.93 14.85 10.08
N SER A 440 4.69 13.80 9.87
CA SER A 440 4.14 12.46 9.79
C SER A 440 5.04 11.42 10.40
N VAL A 441 4.42 10.35 10.90
CA VAL A 441 5.09 9.15 11.39
C VAL A 441 4.49 7.92 10.72
N PRO A 442 5.24 6.83 10.59
CA PRO A 442 4.68 5.54 10.19
C PRO A 442 3.57 5.10 11.15
N VAL A 443 2.54 4.42 10.64
CA VAL A 443 1.47 3.83 11.45
C VAL A 443 2.03 2.88 12.51
N THR A 444 3.11 2.17 12.19
CA THR A 444 3.81 1.23 13.08
C THR A 444 4.50 1.91 14.27
N ALA A 445 4.74 3.21 14.22
CA ALA A 445 5.35 3.97 15.33
C ALA A 445 4.33 4.31 16.43
N VAL A 446 3.04 4.30 16.11
CA VAL A 446 1.96 4.71 17.02
C VAL A 446 1.43 3.50 17.78
N ILE A 447 1.48 3.58 19.11
CA ILE A 447 0.97 2.56 20.01
C ILE A 447 -0.29 3.09 20.73
N ASP A 448 -1.30 2.24 20.85
CA ASP A 448 -2.39 2.46 21.80
C ASP A 448 -1.95 1.97 23.17
N ASP A 449 -1.87 2.89 24.11
CA ASP A 449 -1.47 2.63 25.48
C ASP A 449 -2.53 3.17 26.44
N ALA A 450 -3.31 2.26 27.02
CA ALA A 450 -4.47 2.54 27.88
C ALA A 450 -5.47 3.56 27.27
N GLY A 451 -5.73 3.48 25.96
CA GLY A 451 -6.65 4.38 25.26
C GLY A 451 -6.03 5.71 24.82
N GLN A 452 -4.74 5.92 25.07
CA GLN A 452 -3.99 7.07 24.56
C GLN A 452 -3.10 6.65 23.39
N ARG A 453 -3.06 7.47 22.34
CA ARG A 453 -2.12 7.31 21.23
C ARG A 453 -0.77 7.89 21.62
N VAL A 454 0.27 7.06 21.61
CA VAL A 454 1.62 7.44 22.01
C VAL A 454 2.66 6.98 21.00
N VAL A 455 3.80 7.65 21.00
CA VAL A 455 5.02 7.19 20.31
C VAL A 455 6.19 7.17 21.31
N TYR A 456 7.25 6.44 20.95
CA TYR A 456 8.49 6.43 21.73
C TYR A 456 9.56 7.23 21.00
N VAL A 457 10.04 8.30 21.63
CA VAL A 457 11.06 9.20 21.07
C VAL A 457 12.41 8.87 21.69
N MET A 458 13.42 8.63 20.85
CA MET A 458 14.78 8.34 21.28
C MET A 458 15.45 9.58 21.88
N ARG A 459 15.93 9.47 23.11
CA ARG A 459 16.69 10.51 23.83
C ARG A 459 18.19 10.22 23.78
N SER A 460 18.55 8.95 24.01
CA SER A 460 19.88 8.40 23.76
C SER A 460 19.74 7.04 23.08
N GLY A 461 20.85 6.42 22.69
CA GLY A 461 20.86 5.15 21.97
C GLY A 461 20.12 4.03 22.70
N GLU A 462 19.99 4.11 24.02
CA GLU A 462 19.30 3.11 24.85
C GLU A 462 18.18 3.72 25.71
N SER A 463 17.89 5.01 25.56
CA SER A 463 16.88 5.72 26.35
C SER A 463 15.77 6.31 25.47
N PHE A 464 14.52 6.09 25.87
CA PHE A 464 13.34 6.51 25.14
C PHE A 464 12.34 7.23 26.05
N SER A 465 11.67 8.27 25.55
CA SER A 465 10.53 8.89 26.23
C SER A 465 9.21 8.47 25.60
N ARG A 466 8.22 8.17 26.43
CA ARG A 466 6.83 8.02 26.02
C ARG A 466 6.22 9.41 25.75
N VAL A 467 5.77 9.65 24.52
CA VAL A 467 5.20 10.95 24.12
C VAL A 467 3.77 10.74 23.62
N PRO A 468 2.76 11.29 24.33
CA PRO A 468 1.40 11.35 23.82
C PRO A 468 1.34 12.20 22.55
N VAL A 469 0.60 11.74 21.55
CA VAL A 469 0.47 12.45 20.28
C VAL A 469 -0.99 12.64 19.91
N ARG A 470 -1.29 13.77 19.28
CA ARG A 470 -2.57 14.00 18.62
C ARG A 470 -2.39 13.79 17.12
N LEU A 471 -3.14 12.86 16.57
CA LEU A 471 -3.02 12.44 15.18
C LEU A 471 -4.11 13.06 14.31
N GLY A 472 -3.79 13.28 13.04
CA GLY A 472 -4.69 13.80 12.03
C GLY A 472 -5.08 12.75 11.01
N ILE A 473 -4.98 13.10 9.73
CA ILE A 473 -5.34 12.20 8.63
C ILE A 473 -4.37 11.02 8.53
N ARG A 474 -4.87 9.91 7.99
CA ARG A 474 -4.06 8.75 7.60
C ARG A 474 -3.95 8.72 6.08
N ASP A 475 -2.73 8.62 5.58
CA ASP A 475 -2.45 8.42 4.16
C ASP A 475 -1.58 7.18 4.02
N GLY A 476 -2.20 6.06 3.65
CA GLY A 476 -1.54 4.76 3.53
C GLY A 476 -0.92 4.28 4.85
N ASP A 477 0.40 4.17 4.86
CA ASP A 477 1.24 3.73 5.98
C ASP A 477 1.70 4.89 6.87
N ARG A 478 1.28 6.13 6.60
CA ARG A 478 1.66 7.31 7.39
C ARG A 478 0.46 7.96 8.08
N LEU A 479 0.73 8.52 9.25
CA LEU A 479 -0.20 9.30 10.05
C LEU A 479 0.31 10.71 10.21
N GLU A 480 -0.57 11.68 10.01
CA GLU A 480 -0.30 13.08 10.33
C GLU A 480 -0.17 13.26 11.84
N VAL A 481 0.82 14.05 12.25
CA VAL A 481 1.03 14.46 13.63
C VAL A 481 0.61 15.91 13.78
N LEU A 482 -0.44 16.14 14.57
CA LEU A 482 -0.98 17.47 14.84
C LEU A 482 -0.39 18.10 16.11
N ASP A 483 0.06 17.28 17.06
CA ASP A 483 0.69 17.72 18.31
C ASP A 483 1.52 16.60 18.96
N GLY A 484 2.49 16.98 19.79
CA GLY A 484 3.34 16.09 20.60
C GLY A 484 4.75 15.89 20.08
N LEU A 485 5.01 16.06 18.78
CA LEU A 485 6.34 15.87 18.17
C LEU A 485 6.83 17.12 17.45
N LYS A 486 8.16 17.23 17.34
CA LYS A 486 8.85 18.28 16.61
C LYS A 486 9.56 17.70 15.38
N PRO A 487 9.80 18.52 14.33
CA PRO A 487 10.64 18.10 13.22
C PRO A 487 12.01 17.65 13.71
N GLY A 488 12.46 16.48 13.25
CA GLY A 488 13.75 15.89 13.63
C GLY A 488 13.72 14.99 14.86
N ASP A 489 12.62 14.93 15.63
CA ASP A 489 12.48 13.93 16.69
C ASP A 489 12.63 12.52 16.09
N ARG A 490 13.42 11.65 16.72
CA ARG A 490 13.64 10.28 16.24
C ARG A 490 12.67 9.35 16.94
N VAL A 491 11.63 8.90 16.24
CA VAL A 491 10.62 7.99 16.77
C VAL A 491 10.97 6.54 16.46
N VAL A 492 10.61 5.63 17.35
CA VAL A 492 10.71 4.18 17.08
C VAL A 492 9.67 3.81 16.03
N SER A 493 10.11 3.53 14.80
CA SER A 493 9.26 3.19 13.66
C SER A 493 8.98 1.69 13.56
N ARG A 494 9.89 0.85 14.05
CA ARG A 494 9.71 -0.60 14.22
C ARG A 494 10.19 -1.02 15.61
N GLY A 495 9.48 -1.92 16.27
CA GLY A 495 9.79 -2.35 17.64
C GLY A 495 9.15 -1.50 18.76
N ALA A 496 8.24 -0.58 18.44
CA ALA A 496 7.62 0.32 19.43
C ALA A 496 6.83 -0.43 20.52
N ALA A 497 6.26 -1.60 20.19
CA ALA A 497 5.57 -2.45 21.17
C ALA A 497 6.55 -3.05 22.21
N GLN A 498 7.76 -3.40 21.80
CA GLN A 498 8.80 -3.95 22.66
C GLN A 498 9.32 -2.87 23.63
N VAL A 499 9.47 -1.63 23.15
CA VAL A 499 9.82 -0.49 24.02
C VAL A 499 8.72 -0.23 25.06
N ARG A 500 7.44 -0.32 24.69
CA ARG A 500 6.33 -0.26 25.66
C ARG A 500 6.43 -1.34 26.73
N LEU A 501 6.75 -2.58 26.34
CA LEU A 501 6.87 -3.69 27.29
C LEU A 501 8.03 -3.46 28.27
N ALA A 502 9.17 -2.97 27.78
CA ALA A 502 10.31 -2.62 28.63
C ALA A 502 9.95 -1.53 29.67
N ALA A 503 9.10 -0.57 29.28
CA ALA A 503 8.59 0.46 30.20
C ALA A 503 7.73 -0.09 31.36
N ALA A 504 7.13 -1.27 31.17
CA ALA A 504 6.23 -1.89 32.15
C ALA A 504 6.95 -2.82 33.14
N THR A 505 8.21 -3.16 32.90
CA THR A 505 9.02 -4.05 33.75
C THR A 505 9.95 -3.23 34.67
N PRO A 506 9.75 -3.25 36.00
CA PRO A 506 10.55 -2.46 36.95
C PRO A 506 12.05 -2.79 36.99
N GLU A 507 12.45 -3.94 36.46
CA GLU A 507 13.83 -4.45 36.50
C GLU A 507 14.82 -3.66 35.62
N ALA A 508 14.32 -2.84 34.68
CA ALA A 508 15.14 -1.99 33.81
C ALA A 508 15.73 -0.75 34.52
N MET A 509 15.28 -0.43 35.74
CA MET A 509 15.75 0.75 36.50
C MET A 509 16.96 0.44 37.43
N GLY A 510 17.43 -0.81 37.50
CA GLY A 510 18.24 -1.28 38.63
C GLY A 510 19.60 -1.93 38.33
N HIS A 511 20.02 -2.07 37.07
CA HIS A 511 21.32 -2.67 36.77
C HIS A 511 22.24 -1.67 36.09
N GLY A 512 23.03 -0.97 36.91
CA GLY A 512 24.28 -0.39 36.46
C GLY A 512 25.14 -1.46 35.81
N HIS A 513 25.67 -1.15 34.63
CA HIS A 513 26.55 -2.01 33.86
C HIS A 513 27.79 -2.37 34.69
N ALA A 514 27.85 -3.59 35.21
CA ALA A 514 29.08 -4.18 35.72
C ALA A 514 29.68 -5.06 34.60
N HIS A 515 30.77 -4.58 34.00
CA HIS A 515 31.54 -5.33 32.99
C HIS A 515 33.02 -5.40 33.30
#